data_AF-K7VCK3-F1
#
_entry.id   AF-K7VCK3-F1
#
_cell.length_a   1.000
_cell.length_b   1.000
_cell.length_c   1.000
_cell.angle_alpha   90.00
_cell.angle_beta   90.00
_cell.angle_gamma   90.00
#
_symmetry.space_group_name_H-M   'P 1'
#
loop_
_entity.id
_entity.type
_entity.pdbx_description
1 polymer ?
#
loop_
_entity_poly.entity_id
_entity_poly.type
_entity_poly.pdbx_seq_one_letter_code
_entity_poly.pdbx_strand_id
1 'polypeptide(L)'
;MFCLRGYWSPSLAPVREGPVRHHIKFNSVVVCGARGPRPRYPRVWKTRKKIGTISKSQKLVECIKGLSNVKEEVYGALDSFVAWELEFPLIVVKKALKKLEDEKEWKRIIQVIKWMFNKGQGKTMGSYYTLLNALIEDGRIEEAEELFGMVFSRYMEGLPRTFFMRMISFYYSVEAYDKMFEIFADMEELGVRPDGSIIRMLGDVFQKLEMMDKYEKLKKKYPPPKWDYRHIKGKRIRIRVYPDSNPEVAAKGDPDTDELEELESTHLNNELDEAASSGLDRSVLDDAASGDLEYM
;
A
#
# COMPACT_ATOMS: atom_id res chain seq x y z
N MET A 1 67.21 -49.40 -5.41
CA MET A 1 66.37 -48.48 -4.60
C MET A 1 65.06 -48.27 -5.34
N PHE A 2 63.92 -48.35 -4.63
CA PHE A 2 62.53 -47.96 -5.00
C PHE A 2 62.01 -48.32 -6.43
N CYS A 3 60.92 -49.08 -6.60
CA CYS A 3 59.51 -48.76 -6.26
C CYS A 3 59.00 -47.50 -6.99
N LEU A 4 57.85 -47.50 -7.68
CA LEU A 4 56.74 -48.48 -7.73
C LEU A 4 56.02 -48.50 -9.09
N ARG A 5 55.10 -49.45 -9.28
CA ARG A 5 54.23 -49.59 -10.47
C ARG A 5 53.32 -48.37 -10.67
N GLY A 6 53.10 -47.99 -11.93
CA GLY A 6 51.96 -47.18 -12.37
C GLY A 6 51.30 -47.78 -13.60
N TYR A 7 50.17 -48.48 -13.43
CA TYR A 7 49.28 -48.83 -14.55
C TYR A 7 48.24 -47.72 -14.70
N TRP A 8 48.13 -47.12 -15.89
CA TRP A 8 46.98 -46.29 -16.26
C TRP A 8 46.30 -46.88 -17.50
N SER A 9 45.02 -47.19 -17.34
CA SER A 9 44.10 -47.64 -18.40
C SER A 9 43.41 -46.42 -19.06
N PRO A 10 42.74 -46.58 -20.22
CA PRO A 10 42.76 -45.55 -21.25
C PRO A 10 41.57 -44.57 -21.27
N SER A 11 41.67 -43.63 -22.23
CA SER A 11 40.58 -42.89 -22.87
C SER A 11 39.76 -41.90 -22.03
N LEU A 12 40.24 -40.65 -22.00
CA LEU A 12 39.36 -39.48 -21.97
C LEU A 12 38.63 -39.37 -23.32
N ALA A 13 37.31 -39.51 -23.32
CA ALA A 13 36.46 -39.09 -24.44
C ALA A 13 35.97 -37.65 -24.19
N PRO A 14 35.98 -36.75 -25.19
CA PRO A 14 35.49 -35.40 -25.02
C PRO A 14 33.96 -35.40 -24.86
N VAL A 15 33.46 -34.78 -23.78
CA VAL A 15 32.03 -34.56 -23.59
C VAL A 15 31.52 -33.61 -24.69
N ARG A 16 30.58 -34.09 -25.49
CA ARG A 16 30.05 -33.37 -26.65
C ARG A 16 28.97 -32.40 -26.19
N GLU A 17 29.28 -31.10 -26.16
CA GLU A 17 28.31 -30.06 -25.81
C GLU A 17 27.07 -30.14 -26.72
N GLY A 18 25.90 -30.24 -26.10
CA GLY A 18 24.62 -30.24 -26.79
C GLY A 18 24.13 -28.83 -27.09
N PRO A 19 23.48 -28.57 -28.24
CA PRO A 19 23.00 -27.23 -28.59
C PRO A 19 21.92 -26.77 -27.61
N VAL A 20 22.11 -25.60 -27.01
CA VAL A 20 21.19 -24.99 -26.03
C VAL A 20 19.83 -24.70 -26.68
N ARG A 21 18.85 -25.58 -26.43
CA ARG A 21 17.49 -25.46 -26.97
C ARG A 21 16.76 -24.25 -26.39
N HIS A 22 16.83 -23.13 -27.09
CA HIS A 22 15.96 -22.00 -26.85
C HIS A 22 14.51 -22.40 -27.14
N HIS A 23 13.62 -22.31 -26.14
CA HIS A 23 12.20 -22.64 -26.30
C HIS A 23 11.46 -21.55 -27.09
N ILE A 24 11.65 -21.55 -28.41
CA ILE A 24 10.86 -20.74 -29.35
C ILE A 24 9.41 -21.24 -29.31
N LYS A 25 8.52 -20.46 -28.69
CA LYS A 25 7.07 -20.71 -28.70
C LYS A 25 6.53 -20.49 -30.12
N PHE A 26 6.40 -21.56 -30.90
CA PHE A 26 5.77 -21.55 -32.23
C PHE A 26 4.25 -21.31 -32.11
N ASN A 27 3.86 -20.05 -31.88
CA ASN A 27 2.50 -19.66 -31.55
C ASN A 27 1.58 -19.50 -32.79
N SER A 28 1.82 -20.29 -33.84
CA SER A 28 1.08 -20.23 -35.10
C SER A 28 1.11 -21.56 -35.85
N VAL A 29 -0.03 -22.27 -35.88
CA VAL A 29 -0.27 -23.36 -36.84
C VAL A 29 -0.58 -22.73 -38.19
N VAL A 30 0.30 -22.91 -39.18
CA VAL A 30 0.14 -22.33 -40.52
C VAL A 30 -0.49 -23.35 -41.46
N VAL A 31 -1.82 -23.30 -41.60
CA VAL A 31 -2.54 -24.06 -42.62
C VAL A 31 -2.43 -23.31 -43.95
N CYS A 32 -1.64 -23.85 -44.89
CA CYS A 32 -1.40 -23.25 -46.20
C CYS A 32 -2.59 -23.41 -47.18
N GLY A 33 -3.67 -22.66 -46.94
CA GLY A 33 -4.77 -22.51 -47.89
C GLY A 33 -4.37 -21.64 -49.10
N ALA A 34 -4.82 -22.07 -50.29
CA ALA A 34 -4.69 -21.42 -51.60
C ALA A 34 -3.26 -21.20 -52.16
N ARG A 35 -2.96 -21.87 -53.29
CA ARG A 35 -1.82 -21.54 -54.14
C ARG A 35 -2.15 -20.30 -54.98
N GLY A 36 -1.43 -19.20 -54.79
CA GLY A 36 -1.56 -17.99 -55.60
C GLY A 36 -0.28 -17.15 -55.60
N PRO A 37 -0.10 -16.20 -56.55
CA PRO A 37 1.11 -15.39 -56.63
C PRO A 37 1.37 -14.60 -55.34
N ARG A 38 2.58 -14.70 -54.80
CA ARG A 38 2.98 -13.96 -53.59
C ARG A 38 2.92 -12.44 -53.88
N PRO A 39 2.20 -11.63 -53.07
CA PRO A 39 2.17 -10.18 -53.26
C PRO A 39 3.58 -9.59 -53.31
N ARG A 40 3.84 -8.69 -54.28
CA ARG A 40 5.17 -8.09 -54.49
C ARG A 40 5.53 -7.01 -53.47
N TYR A 41 4.55 -6.45 -52.75
CA TYR A 41 4.78 -5.56 -51.62
C TYR A 41 5.02 -6.37 -50.33
N PRO A 42 5.90 -5.92 -49.42
CA PRO A 42 6.02 -6.55 -48.11
C PRO A 42 4.68 -6.50 -47.38
N ARG A 43 4.31 -7.59 -46.71
CA ARG A 43 3.02 -7.70 -46.02
C ARG A 43 3.07 -6.89 -44.71
N VAL A 44 2.84 -5.58 -44.81
CA VAL A 44 2.91 -4.64 -43.68
C VAL A 44 1.79 -4.95 -42.68
N TRP A 45 2.13 -5.69 -41.63
CA TRP A 45 1.25 -5.91 -40.48
C TRP A 45 0.98 -4.55 -39.81
N LYS A 46 -0.23 -4.01 -39.99
CA LYS A 46 -0.66 -2.76 -39.33
C LYS A 46 -0.83 -3.00 -37.83
N THR A 47 0.23 -2.82 -37.07
CA THR A 47 0.19 -2.83 -35.60
C THR A 47 -0.68 -1.69 -35.11
N ARG A 48 -1.84 -2.00 -34.51
CA ARG A 48 -2.59 -0.99 -33.73
C ARG A 48 -1.74 -0.62 -32.52
N LYS A 49 -1.47 0.67 -32.32
CA LYS A 49 -0.74 1.16 -31.13
C LYS A 49 -1.52 0.73 -29.88
N LYS A 50 -0.87 0.02 -28.94
CA LYS A 50 -1.48 -0.40 -27.67
C LYS A 50 -1.88 0.85 -26.88
N ILE A 51 -3.16 0.99 -26.53
CA ILE A 51 -3.65 2.12 -25.75
C ILE A 51 -3.01 2.06 -24.35
N GLY A 52 -2.28 3.11 -23.99
CA GLY A 52 -1.58 3.18 -22.70
C GLY A 52 -2.53 3.31 -21.51
N THR A 53 -2.11 2.85 -20.33
CA THR A 53 -2.93 2.88 -19.10
C THR A 53 -3.40 4.29 -18.72
N ILE A 54 -2.60 5.32 -19.04
CA ILE A 54 -2.94 6.74 -18.81
C ILE A 54 -4.11 7.16 -19.72
N SER A 55 -4.08 6.80 -21.00
CA SER A 55 -5.16 7.11 -21.95
C SER A 55 -6.43 6.30 -21.66
N LYS A 56 -6.30 5.06 -21.13
CA LYS A 56 -7.46 4.32 -20.60
C LYS A 56 -8.06 5.02 -19.37
N SER A 57 -7.23 5.50 -18.44
CA SER A 57 -7.74 6.15 -17.21
C SER A 57 -8.33 7.54 -17.47
N GLN A 58 -7.85 8.26 -18.48
CA GLN A 58 -8.47 9.50 -18.94
C GLN A 58 -9.89 9.24 -19.46
N LYS A 59 -10.06 8.30 -20.40
CA LYS A 59 -11.38 7.89 -20.90
C LYS A 59 -12.32 7.41 -19.81
N LEU A 60 -11.79 6.70 -18.81
CA LEU A 60 -12.58 6.27 -17.65
C LEU A 60 -13.12 7.47 -16.85
N VAL A 61 -12.29 8.48 -16.57
CA VAL A 61 -12.72 9.73 -15.91
C VAL A 61 -13.71 10.51 -16.78
N GLU A 62 -13.43 10.67 -18.07
CA GLU A 62 -14.31 11.33 -19.06
C GLU A 62 -15.70 10.68 -19.08
N CYS A 63 -15.78 9.35 -19.11
CA CYS A 63 -17.05 8.62 -19.01
C CYS A 63 -17.75 8.85 -17.67
N ILE A 64 -17.07 8.65 -16.53
CA ILE A 64 -17.68 8.78 -15.20
C ILE A 64 -18.25 10.19 -14.96
N LYS A 65 -17.55 11.23 -15.43
CA LYS A 65 -18.01 12.62 -15.31
C LYS A 65 -19.27 12.92 -16.12
N GLY A 66 -19.49 12.25 -17.26
CA GLY A 66 -20.63 12.47 -18.15
C GLY A 66 -21.93 11.79 -17.75
N LEU A 67 -21.94 10.96 -16.71
CA LEU A 67 -23.13 10.24 -16.22
C LEU A 67 -23.89 11.07 -15.17
N SER A 68 -25.12 10.68 -14.82
CA SER A 68 -25.74 11.23 -13.61
C SER A 68 -25.04 10.74 -12.34
N ASN A 69 -25.52 11.16 -11.17
CA ASN A 69 -25.06 10.64 -9.87
C ASN A 69 -25.77 9.34 -9.44
N VAL A 70 -26.63 8.75 -10.28
CA VAL A 70 -27.33 7.50 -9.98
C VAL A 70 -26.34 6.32 -9.91
N LYS A 71 -26.42 5.54 -8.82
CA LYS A 71 -25.59 4.36 -8.52
C LYS A 71 -25.53 3.39 -9.71
N GLU A 72 -26.68 3.09 -10.31
CA GLU A 72 -26.84 2.11 -11.39
C GLU A 72 -26.16 2.54 -12.70
N GLU A 73 -26.31 3.81 -13.12
CA GLU A 73 -25.64 4.33 -14.33
C GLU A 73 -24.12 4.25 -14.19
N VAL A 74 -23.60 4.68 -13.03
CA VAL A 74 -22.16 4.69 -12.76
C VAL A 74 -21.62 3.27 -12.68
N TYR A 75 -22.32 2.36 -11.96
CA TYR A 75 -21.88 0.97 -11.82
C TYR A 75 -21.99 0.20 -13.15
N GLY A 76 -23.04 0.44 -13.95
CA GLY A 76 -23.20 -0.15 -15.29
C GLY A 76 -22.17 0.36 -16.30
N ALA A 77 -21.81 1.65 -16.24
CA ALA A 77 -20.71 2.19 -17.04
C ALA A 77 -19.35 1.59 -16.64
N LEU A 78 -19.09 1.44 -15.34
CA LEU A 78 -17.86 0.81 -14.83
C LEU A 78 -17.79 -0.69 -15.18
N ASP A 79 -18.90 -1.42 -15.07
CA ASP A 79 -18.98 -2.84 -15.47
C ASP A 79 -18.81 -3.02 -16.98
N SER A 80 -19.45 -2.19 -17.80
CA SER A 80 -19.25 -2.23 -19.25
C SER A 80 -17.83 -1.83 -19.68
N PHE A 81 -17.11 -1.04 -18.89
CA PHE A 81 -15.68 -0.77 -19.08
C PHE A 81 -14.80 -1.98 -18.74
N VAL A 82 -15.11 -2.72 -17.66
CA VAL A 82 -14.36 -3.93 -17.27
C VAL A 82 -14.64 -5.11 -18.21
N ALA A 83 -15.84 -5.23 -18.78
CA ALA A 83 -16.25 -6.34 -19.64
C ALA A 83 -15.37 -6.57 -20.89
N TRP A 84 -14.52 -5.62 -21.27
CA TRP A 84 -13.57 -5.72 -22.40
C TRP A 84 -12.11 -5.94 -21.99
N GLU A 85 -11.81 -6.00 -20.68
CA GLU A 85 -10.46 -6.26 -20.16
C GLU A 85 -10.34 -7.72 -19.69
N LEU A 86 -9.20 -8.36 -19.95
CA LEU A 86 -8.93 -9.76 -19.55
C LEU A 86 -8.65 -9.91 -18.05
N GLU A 87 -8.24 -8.82 -17.40
CA GLU A 87 -7.84 -8.73 -15.99
C GLU A 87 -8.52 -7.47 -15.41
N PHE A 88 -8.89 -7.50 -14.12
CA PHE A 88 -9.52 -6.32 -13.50
C PHE A 88 -8.54 -5.13 -13.53
N PRO A 89 -8.94 -3.96 -14.08
CA PRO A 89 -7.99 -2.92 -14.50
C PRO A 89 -7.49 -2.02 -13.34
N LEU A 90 -7.05 -2.61 -12.22
CA LEU A 90 -6.61 -1.94 -10.98
C LEU A 90 -5.71 -0.73 -11.22
N ILE A 91 -4.70 -0.86 -12.10
CA ILE A 91 -3.73 0.21 -12.40
C ILE A 91 -4.39 1.38 -13.15
N VAL A 92 -5.40 1.10 -13.97
CA VAL A 92 -6.17 2.12 -14.70
C VAL A 92 -7.10 2.84 -13.73
N VAL A 93 -7.83 2.10 -12.88
CA VAL A 93 -8.74 2.70 -11.90
C VAL A 93 -7.96 3.51 -10.84
N LYS A 94 -6.82 3.01 -10.35
CA LYS A 94 -5.91 3.77 -9.46
C LYS A 94 -5.41 5.07 -10.08
N LYS A 95 -5.21 5.12 -11.41
CA LYS A 95 -4.85 6.37 -12.13
C LYS A 95 -6.05 7.28 -12.39
N ALA A 96 -7.27 6.73 -12.51
CA ALA A 96 -8.50 7.51 -12.60
C ALA A 96 -8.87 8.14 -11.26
N LEU A 97 -8.82 7.38 -10.17
CA LEU A 97 -9.05 7.86 -8.80
C LEU A 97 -8.12 9.02 -8.43
N LYS A 98 -6.82 8.92 -8.75
CA LYS A 98 -5.88 10.05 -8.54
C LYS A 98 -6.27 11.31 -9.31
N LYS A 99 -6.74 11.19 -10.56
CA LYS A 99 -7.23 12.35 -11.33
C LYS A 99 -8.50 12.94 -10.74
N LEU A 100 -9.44 12.10 -10.31
CA LEU A 100 -10.64 12.57 -9.60
C LEU A 100 -10.27 13.25 -8.27
N GLU A 101 -9.20 12.82 -7.60
CA GLU A 101 -8.66 13.41 -6.36
C GLU A 101 -7.97 14.76 -6.63
N ASP A 102 -7.16 14.87 -7.69
CA ASP A 102 -6.61 16.13 -8.20
C ASP A 102 -7.74 17.13 -8.56
N GLU A 103 -8.87 16.63 -9.07
CA GLU A 103 -10.05 17.39 -9.50
C GLU A 103 -11.12 17.58 -8.39
N LYS A 104 -10.92 17.02 -7.19
CA LYS A 104 -11.84 17.04 -6.03
C LYS A 104 -13.26 16.48 -6.27
N GLU A 105 -13.39 15.48 -7.13
CA GLU A 105 -14.65 14.80 -7.47
C GLU A 105 -15.02 13.72 -6.43
N TRP A 106 -15.15 14.12 -5.16
CA TRP A 106 -15.29 13.20 -4.01
C TRP A 106 -16.43 12.19 -4.16
N LYS A 107 -17.60 12.62 -4.65
CA LYS A 107 -18.75 11.75 -4.94
C LYS A 107 -18.42 10.63 -5.93
N ARG A 108 -17.63 10.94 -6.97
CA ARG A 108 -17.17 9.96 -7.97
C ARG A 108 -16.12 9.01 -7.39
N ILE A 109 -15.22 9.52 -6.55
CA ILE A 109 -14.24 8.69 -5.82
C ILE A 109 -14.96 7.66 -4.94
N ILE A 110 -15.95 8.10 -4.15
CA ILE A 110 -16.77 7.21 -3.30
C ILE A 110 -17.46 6.14 -4.15
N GLN A 111 -18.15 6.54 -5.23
CA GLN A 111 -18.83 5.61 -6.14
C GLN A 111 -17.88 4.57 -6.74
N VAL A 112 -16.72 5.00 -7.25
CA VAL A 112 -15.74 4.10 -7.88
C VAL A 112 -15.10 3.15 -6.87
N ILE A 113 -14.75 3.60 -5.66
CA ILE A 113 -14.14 2.71 -4.66
C ILE A 113 -15.18 1.73 -4.08
N LYS A 114 -16.41 2.17 -3.79
CA LYS A 114 -17.50 1.26 -3.38
C LYS A 114 -17.80 0.23 -4.48
N TRP A 115 -17.81 0.62 -5.76
CA TRP A 115 -17.90 -0.33 -6.88
C TRP A 115 -16.75 -1.35 -6.90
N MET A 116 -15.49 -0.90 -6.76
CA MET A 116 -14.32 -1.81 -6.69
C MET A 116 -14.46 -2.82 -5.54
N PHE A 117 -14.85 -2.36 -4.35
CA PHE A 117 -15.01 -3.19 -3.17
C PHE A 117 -16.14 -4.22 -3.32
N ASN A 118 -17.24 -3.86 -4.00
CA ASN A 118 -18.35 -4.77 -4.32
C ASN A 118 -17.93 -5.86 -5.32
N LYS A 119 -16.94 -5.62 -6.19
CA LYS A 119 -16.32 -6.67 -7.03
C LYS A 119 -15.26 -7.49 -6.29
N GLY A 120 -15.07 -7.25 -4.99
CA GLY A 120 -14.00 -7.85 -4.18
C GLY A 120 -12.60 -7.27 -4.44
N GLN A 121 -12.46 -6.30 -5.35
CA GLN A 121 -11.19 -5.88 -5.92
C GLN A 121 -10.58 -4.67 -5.21
N GLY A 122 -9.24 -4.64 -5.15
CA GLY A 122 -8.49 -3.47 -4.70
C GLY A 122 -8.73 -3.05 -3.25
N LYS A 123 -9.18 -3.96 -2.36
CA LYS A 123 -9.33 -3.73 -0.91
C LYS A 123 -7.95 -3.59 -0.23
N THR A 124 -7.34 -2.41 -0.35
CA THR A 124 -5.99 -2.10 0.19
C THR A 124 -6.05 -0.92 1.17
N MET A 125 -5.05 -0.79 2.04
CA MET A 125 -4.94 0.36 2.97
C MET A 125 -5.00 1.72 2.25
N GLY A 126 -4.37 1.84 1.07
CA GLY A 126 -4.48 3.06 0.26
C GLY A 126 -5.91 3.32 -0.23
N SER A 127 -6.64 2.29 -0.61
CA SER A 127 -8.04 2.40 -1.06
C SER A 127 -8.98 2.77 0.09
N TYR A 128 -8.80 2.16 1.27
CA TYR A 128 -9.55 2.55 2.48
C TYR A 128 -9.24 3.99 2.88
N TYR A 129 -7.97 4.42 2.82
CA TYR A 129 -7.59 5.79 3.13
C TYR A 129 -8.17 6.82 2.13
N THR A 130 -8.11 6.55 0.82
CA THR A 130 -8.73 7.44 -0.18
C THR A 130 -10.25 7.49 -0.04
N LEU A 131 -10.92 6.38 0.33
CA LEU A 131 -12.36 6.39 0.59
C LEU A 131 -12.70 7.17 1.86
N LEU A 132 -11.97 6.96 2.97
CA LEU A 132 -12.11 7.75 4.20
C LEU A 132 -11.94 9.24 3.92
N ASN A 133 -10.89 9.59 3.17
CA ASN A 133 -10.58 10.96 2.78
C ASN A 133 -11.73 11.60 1.97
N ALA A 134 -12.28 10.86 1.01
CA ALA A 134 -13.37 11.34 0.17
C ALA A 134 -14.71 11.43 0.92
N LEU A 135 -15.03 10.51 1.83
CA LEU A 135 -16.24 10.59 2.67
C LEU A 135 -16.21 11.82 3.58
N ILE A 136 -15.05 12.13 4.18
CA ILE A 136 -14.85 13.33 5.01
C ILE A 136 -15.02 14.62 4.17
N GLU A 137 -14.41 14.71 2.99
CA GLU A 137 -14.54 15.91 2.13
C GLU A 137 -15.92 16.04 1.47
N ASP A 138 -16.68 14.95 1.33
CA ASP A 138 -18.08 14.95 0.86
C ASP A 138 -19.09 15.25 1.97
N GLY A 139 -18.64 15.34 3.23
CA GLY A 139 -19.48 15.57 4.42
C GLY A 139 -20.26 14.34 4.92
N ARG A 140 -19.92 13.14 4.46
CA ARG A 140 -20.56 11.86 4.83
C ARG A 140 -19.89 11.27 6.06
N ILE A 141 -20.04 11.98 7.18
CA ILE A 141 -19.28 11.77 8.42
C ILE A 141 -19.59 10.41 9.04
N GLU A 142 -20.87 10.03 9.13
CA GLU A 142 -21.32 8.77 9.73
C GLU A 142 -20.66 7.55 9.05
N GLU A 143 -20.72 7.48 7.71
CA GLU A 143 -20.04 6.45 6.91
C GLU A 143 -18.50 6.49 7.03
N ALA A 144 -17.91 7.66 7.30
CA ALA A 144 -16.48 7.80 7.53
C ALA A 144 -16.07 7.23 8.90
N GLU A 145 -16.88 7.45 9.94
CA GLU A 145 -16.70 6.87 11.27
C GLU A 145 -16.92 5.35 11.26
N GLU A 146 -17.98 4.85 10.61
CA GLU A 146 -18.21 3.41 10.38
C GLU A 146 -17.04 2.75 9.66
N LEU A 147 -16.56 3.35 8.57
CA LEU A 147 -15.43 2.83 7.81
C LEU A 147 -14.14 2.87 8.63
N PHE A 148 -13.91 3.92 9.42
CA PHE A 148 -12.77 3.96 10.34
C PHE A 148 -12.87 2.83 11.38
N GLY A 149 -14.02 2.64 12.04
CA GLY A 149 -14.24 1.58 13.02
C GLY A 149 -14.07 0.17 12.45
N MET A 150 -14.56 -0.08 11.22
CA MET A 150 -14.36 -1.36 10.50
C MET A 150 -12.87 -1.61 10.19
N VAL A 151 -12.13 -0.59 9.77
CA VAL A 151 -10.71 -0.72 9.41
C VAL A 151 -9.83 -0.80 10.66
N PHE A 152 -10.17 -0.06 11.72
CA PHE A 152 -9.53 -0.13 13.03
C PHE A 152 -9.68 -1.53 13.65
N SER A 153 -10.91 -2.00 13.87
CA SER A 153 -11.18 -3.32 14.45
C SER A 153 -10.57 -4.49 13.67
N ARG A 154 -10.47 -4.39 12.34
CA ARG A 154 -9.84 -5.43 11.49
C ARG A 154 -8.31 -5.41 11.53
N TYR A 155 -7.69 -4.25 11.79
CA TYR A 155 -6.25 -4.06 11.59
C TYR A 155 -5.53 -3.40 12.79
N MET A 156 -6.12 -3.37 13.98
CA MET A 156 -5.64 -2.80 15.26
C MET A 156 -4.18 -2.31 15.26
N GLU A 157 -3.20 -3.21 15.46
CA GLU A 157 -1.76 -2.89 15.55
C GLU A 157 -1.13 -2.44 14.22
N GLY A 158 -1.71 -2.85 13.09
CA GLY A 158 -1.23 -2.56 11.73
C GLY A 158 -1.84 -1.33 11.07
N LEU A 159 -2.68 -0.55 11.77
CA LEU A 159 -3.37 0.60 11.17
C LEU A 159 -2.38 1.76 10.88
N PRO A 160 -2.24 2.22 9.62
CA PRO A 160 -1.30 3.28 9.32
C PRO A 160 -1.63 4.60 10.03
N ARG A 161 -0.62 5.23 10.63
CA ARG A 161 -0.66 6.54 11.32
C ARG A 161 -1.46 7.64 10.61
N THR A 162 -1.54 7.60 9.27
CA THR A 162 -2.30 8.54 8.45
C THR A 162 -3.80 8.51 8.73
N PHE A 163 -4.38 7.36 9.12
CA PHE A 163 -5.79 7.25 9.48
C PHE A 163 -6.12 8.07 10.73
N PHE A 164 -5.39 7.84 11.83
CA PHE A 164 -5.49 8.65 13.06
C PHE A 164 -5.28 10.14 12.79
N MET A 165 -4.24 10.49 12.02
CA MET A 165 -3.98 11.89 11.62
C MET A 165 -5.17 12.52 10.89
N ARG A 166 -5.86 11.78 10.02
CA ARG A 166 -7.01 12.30 9.25
C ARG A 166 -8.24 12.47 10.13
N MET A 167 -8.55 11.51 11.00
CA MET A 167 -9.68 11.61 11.95
C MET A 167 -9.48 12.74 12.96
N ILE A 168 -8.30 12.83 13.59
CA ILE A 168 -7.96 13.91 14.54
C ILE A 168 -8.03 15.29 13.85
N SER A 169 -7.47 15.41 12.63
CA SER A 169 -7.53 16.64 11.84
C SER A 169 -8.96 17.02 11.43
N PHE A 170 -9.84 16.04 11.23
CA PHE A 170 -11.26 16.27 10.93
C PHE A 170 -12.02 16.73 12.19
N TYR A 171 -11.97 15.98 13.30
CA TYR A 171 -12.67 16.35 14.54
C TYR A 171 -12.19 17.70 15.10
N TYR A 172 -10.90 18.04 14.96
CA TYR A 172 -10.38 19.36 15.28
C TYR A 172 -11.08 20.49 14.49
N SER A 173 -11.40 20.25 13.21
CA SER A 173 -12.05 21.24 12.33
C SER A 173 -13.57 21.38 12.55
N VAL A 174 -14.22 20.36 13.12
CA VAL A 174 -15.65 20.35 13.49
C VAL A 174 -15.84 20.70 14.98
N GLU A 175 -14.76 20.96 15.70
CA GLU A 175 -14.70 21.22 17.16
C GLU A 175 -15.28 20.09 18.03
N ALA A 176 -15.33 18.86 17.48
CA ALA A 176 -15.76 17.64 18.16
C ALA A 176 -14.64 17.07 19.07
N TYR A 177 -14.25 17.83 20.09
CA TYR A 177 -13.04 17.57 20.87
C TYR A 177 -13.05 16.26 21.67
N ASP A 178 -14.22 15.77 22.09
CA ASP A 178 -14.31 14.50 22.83
C ASP A 178 -13.87 13.32 21.94
N LYS A 179 -14.44 13.18 20.74
CA LYS A 179 -14.00 12.20 19.74
C LYS A 179 -12.54 12.39 19.32
N MET A 180 -12.04 13.63 19.31
CA MET A 180 -10.63 13.93 19.05
C MET A 180 -9.72 13.38 20.16
N PHE A 181 -10.16 13.35 21.41
CA PHE A 181 -9.43 12.74 22.52
C PHE A 181 -9.54 11.21 22.54
N GLU A 182 -10.68 10.64 22.15
CA GLU A 182 -10.86 9.18 21.99
C GLU A 182 -9.85 8.62 20.97
N ILE A 183 -9.85 9.12 19.73
CA ILE A 183 -8.89 8.67 18.70
C ILE A 183 -7.43 8.94 19.09
N PHE A 184 -7.16 9.93 19.94
CA PHE A 184 -5.82 10.16 20.48
C PHE A 184 -5.44 9.14 21.55
N ALA A 185 -6.37 8.71 22.42
CA ALA A 185 -6.15 7.65 23.38
C ALA A 185 -5.88 6.31 22.68
N ASP A 186 -6.70 5.94 21.68
CA ASP A 186 -6.48 4.76 20.84
C ASP A 186 -5.08 4.75 20.20
N MET A 187 -4.66 5.92 19.71
CA MET A 187 -3.36 6.12 19.09
C MET A 187 -2.19 5.98 20.08
N GLU A 188 -2.36 6.41 21.33
CA GLU A 188 -1.37 6.21 22.40
C GLU A 188 -1.33 4.76 22.91
N GLU A 189 -2.48 4.10 23.04
CA GLU A 189 -2.60 2.71 23.51
C GLU A 189 -1.96 1.72 22.52
N LEU A 190 -2.18 1.93 21.22
CA LEU A 190 -1.50 1.19 20.14
C LEU A 190 -0.02 1.61 19.96
N GLY A 191 0.54 2.46 20.82
CA GLY A 191 1.93 2.91 20.79
C GLY A 191 2.31 3.79 19.58
N VAL A 192 1.35 4.22 18.77
CA VAL A 192 1.59 4.93 17.51
C VAL A 192 1.97 6.39 17.80
N ARG A 193 3.27 6.72 17.70
CA ARG A 193 3.75 8.06 18.07
C ARG A 193 3.01 9.19 17.29
N PRO A 194 2.33 10.13 17.98
CA PRO A 194 1.60 11.23 17.34
C PRO A 194 2.51 12.16 16.55
N ASP A 195 1.90 13.01 15.73
CA ASP A 195 2.63 13.97 14.90
C ASP A 195 2.77 15.34 15.56
N GLY A 196 3.80 16.11 15.18
CA GLY A 196 3.91 17.51 15.60
C GLY A 196 2.69 18.35 15.22
N SER A 197 1.99 17.99 14.13
CA SER A 197 0.68 18.55 13.78
C SER A 197 -0.43 18.14 14.76
N ILE A 198 -0.55 16.86 15.12
CA ILE A 198 -1.49 16.35 16.15
C ILE A 198 -1.22 17.01 17.51
N ILE A 199 0.04 16.98 17.97
CA ILE A 199 0.46 17.52 19.27
C ILE A 199 0.16 19.02 19.35
N ARG A 200 0.34 19.77 18.25
CA ARG A 200 -0.10 21.18 18.19
C ARG A 200 -1.62 21.28 18.33
N MET A 201 -2.39 20.56 17.52
CA MET A 201 -3.87 20.63 17.55
C MET A 201 -4.43 20.26 18.95
N LEU A 202 -3.94 19.19 19.58
CA LEU A 202 -4.28 18.84 20.97
C LEU A 202 -3.87 19.93 21.96
N GLY A 203 -2.69 20.53 21.78
CA GLY A 203 -2.24 21.66 22.58
C GLY A 203 -3.16 22.88 22.47
N ASP A 204 -3.56 23.23 21.25
CA ASP A 204 -4.46 24.34 20.96
C ASP A 204 -5.86 24.09 21.58
N VAL A 205 -6.37 22.84 21.53
CA VAL A 205 -7.63 22.44 22.19
C VAL A 205 -7.52 22.46 23.71
N PHE A 206 -6.44 21.92 24.31
CA PHE A 206 -6.25 21.97 25.76
C PHE A 206 -6.15 23.41 26.28
N GLN A 207 -5.63 24.35 25.48
CA GLN A 207 -5.67 25.78 25.82
C GLN A 207 -7.07 26.39 25.70
N LYS A 208 -7.84 26.06 24.65
CA LYS A 208 -9.25 26.47 24.52
C LYS A 208 -10.13 25.99 25.69
N LEU A 209 -9.84 24.80 26.22
CA LEU A 209 -10.58 24.17 27.32
C LEU A 209 -9.96 24.42 28.71
N GLU A 210 -9.01 25.37 28.81
CA GLU A 210 -8.27 25.74 30.04
C GLU A 210 -7.57 24.57 30.76
N MET A 211 -7.38 23.43 30.10
CA MET A 211 -6.83 22.18 30.66
C MET A 211 -5.28 22.20 30.72
N MET A 212 -4.70 23.19 31.38
CA MET A 212 -3.26 23.43 31.42
C MET A 212 -2.45 22.22 31.95
N ASP A 213 -2.97 21.49 32.94
CA ASP A 213 -2.39 20.22 33.42
C ASP A 213 -2.17 19.19 32.30
N LYS A 214 -3.13 19.05 31.38
CA LYS A 214 -3.03 18.12 30.24
C LYS A 214 -2.07 18.66 29.19
N TYR A 215 -2.08 19.98 28.95
CA TYR A 215 -1.18 20.67 28.03
C TYR A 215 0.30 20.49 28.42
N GLU A 216 0.64 20.64 29.70
CA GLU A 216 2.01 20.44 30.20
C GLU A 216 2.44 18.97 30.13
N LYS A 217 1.55 18.04 30.50
CA LYS A 217 1.80 16.58 30.36
C LYS A 217 2.06 16.20 28.90
N LEU A 218 1.25 16.71 27.96
CA LEU A 218 1.43 16.50 26.52
C LEU A 218 2.79 17.04 26.04
N LYS A 219 3.18 18.25 26.44
CA LYS A 219 4.48 18.86 26.10
C LYS A 219 5.67 18.09 26.70
N LYS A 220 5.55 17.57 27.93
CA LYS A 220 6.59 16.75 28.58
C LYS A 220 6.74 15.39 27.88
N LYS A 221 5.63 14.74 27.50
CA LYS A 221 5.62 13.44 26.80
C LYS A 221 6.11 13.55 25.35
N TYR A 222 5.77 14.64 24.66
CA TYR A 222 6.17 14.86 23.27
C TYR A 222 6.93 16.17 23.07
N PRO A 223 8.21 16.23 23.53
CA PRO A 223 9.06 17.39 23.30
C PRO A 223 9.31 17.62 21.79
N PRO A 224 9.47 18.87 21.34
CA PRO A 224 9.73 19.16 19.94
C PRO A 224 11.06 18.52 19.49
N PRO A 225 11.09 17.83 18.34
CA PRO A 225 12.29 17.17 17.85
C PRO A 225 13.41 18.17 17.55
N LYS A 226 14.61 17.82 18.01
CA LYS A 226 15.84 18.58 17.79
C LYS A 226 16.46 18.17 16.45
N TRP A 227 17.39 18.99 15.96
CA TRP A 227 18.18 18.69 14.77
C TRP A 227 19.58 18.27 15.16
N ASP A 228 19.97 17.08 14.74
CA ASP A 228 21.29 16.47 14.93
C ASP A 228 22.02 16.40 13.57
N TYR A 229 23.34 16.19 13.58
CA TYR A 229 24.18 16.07 12.39
C TYR A 229 25.03 14.81 12.45
N ARG A 230 24.52 13.72 11.85
CA ARG A 230 25.24 12.44 11.79
C ARG A 230 26.03 12.33 10.49
N HIS A 231 27.24 11.81 10.58
CA HIS A 231 28.08 11.56 9.40
C HIS A 231 27.87 10.13 8.93
N ILE A 232 27.22 9.96 7.78
CA ILE A 232 26.92 8.64 7.19
C ILE A 232 27.65 8.55 5.85
N LYS A 233 28.52 7.54 5.70
CA LYS A 233 29.37 7.33 4.51
C LYS A 233 30.13 8.62 4.10
N GLY A 234 30.70 9.31 5.09
CA GLY A 234 31.43 10.57 4.93
C GLY A 234 30.59 11.84 4.70
N LYS A 235 29.28 11.72 4.47
CA LYS A 235 28.38 12.86 4.23
C LYS A 235 27.73 13.30 5.55
N ARG A 236 27.75 14.61 5.84
CA ARG A 236 27.06 15.21 6.99
C ARG A 236 25.56 15.31 6.70
N ILE A 237 24.75 14.44 7.29
CA ILE A 237 23.29 14.42 7.13
C ILE A 237 22.66 15.07 8.36
N ARG A 238 21.77 16.05 8.12
CA ARG A 238 20.98 16.68 9.17
C ARG A 238 19.75 15.81 9.47
N ILE A 239 19.71 15.18 10.64
CA ILE A 239 18.68 14.23 11.04
C ILE A 239 17.78 14.84 12.12
N ARG A 240 16.48 14.55 12.05
CA ARG A 240 15.48 15.01 13.02
C ARG A 240 15.40 13.99 14.15
N VAL A 241 15.93 14.33 15.31
CA VAL A 241 16.02 13.45 16.48
C VAL A 241 14.97 13.87 17.52
N TYR A 242 14.11 12.94 17.89
CA TYR A 242 13.20 13.13 19.01
C TYR A 242 13.97 12.87 20.31
N PRO A 243 13.94 13.77 21.31
CA PRO A 243 14.37 13.43 22.65
C PRO A 243 13.48 12.32 23.20
N ASP A 244 14.07 11.30 23.81
CA ASP A 244 13.30 10.31 24.56
C ASP A 244 12.83 10.88 25.89
N SER A 245 11.56 10.60 26.20
CA SER A 245 10.85 11.14 27.36
C SER A 245 10.95 10.25 28.60
N ASN A 246 11.80 9.22 28.59
CA ASN A 246 11.95 8.26 29.69
C ASN A 246 13.40 7.75 29.86
N PRO A 247 14.21 8.39 30.73
CA PRO A 247 15.50 7.87 31.16
C PRO A 247 15.42 6.99 32.43
N GLU A 248 14.27 6.91 33.11
CA GLU A 248 14.20 6.46 34.51
C GLU A 248 14.14 4.93 34.69
N VAL A 249 13.96 4.16 33.61
CA VAL A 249 13.99 2.68 33.64
C VAL A 249 15.41 2.11 33.49
N ALA A 250 16.37 2.92 33.03
CA ALA A 250 17.77 2.48 32.80
C ALA A 250 18.72 2.71 34.00
N ALA A 251 18.22 3.29 35.10
CA ALA A 251 19.05 3.84 36.18
C ALA A 251 18.85 3.17 37.55
N LYS A 252 18.35 1.93 37.58
CA LYS A 252 18.29 1.06 38.77
C LYS A 252 18.60 -0.40 38.44
N GLY A 253 19.85 -0.64 38.05
CA GLY A 253 20.49 -1.94 38.23
C GLY A 253 21.35 -1.86 39.49
N ASP A 254 20.92 -2.49 40.58
CA ASP A 254 21.80 -2.74 41.72
C ASP A 254 22.80 -3.85 41.31
N PRO A 255 24.12 -3.63 41.41
CA PRO A 255 25.11 -4.63 41.04
C PRO A 255 25.32 -5.63 42.18
N ASP A 256 24.89 -6.87 42.00
CA ASP A 256 25.59 -8.09 42.43
C ASP A 256 24.72 -9.34 42.16
N THR A 257 24.79 -9.88 40.94
CA THR A 257 24.73 -11.34 40.72
C THR A 257 25.25 -11.67 39.33
N ASP A 258 26.46 -12.21 39.25
CA ASP A 258 26.98 -12.79 38.01
C ASP A 258 26.27 -14.12 37.71
N GLU A 259 25.52 -14.18 36.60
CA GLU A 259 25.59 -15.33 35.70
C GLU A 259 25.29 -14.86 34.25
N LEU A 260 26.12 -15.31 33.32
CA LEU A 260 26.41 -14.63 32.05
C LEU A 260 25.64 -15.21 30.84
N GLU A 261 25.29 -14.33 29.88
CA GLU A 261 25.45 -14.53 28.41
C GLU A 261 24.67 -15.70 27.73
N GLU A 262 24.59 -15.94 26.41
CA GLU A 262 24.84 -15.28 25.09
C GLU A 262 23.87 -16.01 24.09
N LEU A 263 23.34 -15.56 22.94
CA LEU A 263 23.31 -14.35 22.09
C LEU A 263 21.86 -14.26 21.52
N GLU A 264 21.15 -13.13 21.55
CA GLU A 264 21.14 -12.02 20.56
C GLU A 264 19.93 -12.03 19.59
N SER A 265 19.32 -10.85 19.41
CA SER A 265 18.20 -10.61 18.50
C SER A 265 18.63 -10.57 17.03
N THR A 266 18.13 -11.49 16.20
CA THR A 266 18.34 -11.45 14.75
C THR A 266 17.22 -10.73 14.01
N HIS A 267 17.56 -9.54 13.49
CA HIS A 267 17.07 -8.99 12.20
C HIS A 267 15.56 -8.64 12.06
N LEU A 268 15.11 -7.73 11.20
CA LEU A 268 15.71 -7.04 10.04
C LEU A 268 15.16 -5.60 9.93
N ASN A 269 15.88 -4.72 9.22
CA ASN A 269 15.27 -3.61 8.47
C ASN A 269 16.18 -3.26 7.28
N ASN A 270 15.72 -3.53 6.06
CA ASN A 270 16.36 -3.14 4.79
C ASN A 270 15.26 -2.89 3.75
N GLU A 271 15.41 -1.82 2.96
CA GLU A 271 14.47 -1.43 1.90
C GLU A 271 14.97 -1.88 0.51
N LEU A 272 14.05 -2.43 -0.32
CA LEU A 272 14.03 -2.42 -1.80
C LEU A 272 15.21 -3.14 -2.54
N ASP A 273 15.06 -3.79 -3.70
CA ASP A 273 14.05 -3.65 -4.78
C ASP A 273 14.00 -4.91 -5.71
N GLU A 274 12.89 -5.03 -6.47
CA GLU A 274 12.73 -5.73 -7.79
C GLU A 274 12.90 -7.27 -8.04
N ALA A 275 12.22 -7.70 -9.12
CA ALA A 275 12.47 -8.85 -10.04
C ALA A 275 12.12 -10.34 -9.68
N ALA A 276 10.85 -10.69 -9.97
CA ALA A 276 10.42 -11.81 -10.86
C ALA A 276 10.42 -13.32 -10.47
N SER A 277 9.24 -13.93 -10.71
CA SER A 277 8.96 -15.28 -11.26
C SER A 277 8.72 -16.50 -10.34
N SER A 278 7.68 -17.27 -10.71
CA SER A 278 7.22 -18.61 -10.20
C SER A 278 6.77 -18.73 -8.72
N GLY A 279 5.79 -19.57 -8.36
CA GLY A 279 4.78 -20.26 -9.19
C GLY A 279 4.24 -21.56 -8.60
N LEU A 280 2.92 -21.63 -8.34
CA LEU A 280 2.14 -22.78 -7.82
C LEU A 280 2.45 -23.16 -6.33
N ASP A 281 1.53 -23.70 -5.51
CA ASP A 281 0.10 -24.03 -5.73
C ASP A 281 -0.77 -23.99 -4.44
N ARG A 282 -2.10 -23.96 -4.64
CA ARG A 282 -3.19 -24.53 -3.79
C ARG A 282 -3.38 -24.18 -2.29
N SER A 283 -4.41 -23.34 -2.09
CA SER A 283 -5.64 -23.61 -1.27
C SER A 283 -5.63 -23.56 0.27
N VAL A 284 -6.84 -23.39 0.84
CA VAL A 284 -7.22 -23.37 2.28
C VAL A 284 -6.82 -22.03 2.95
N LEU A 285 -7.73 -21.14 3.40
CA LEU A 285 -9.20 -21.21 3.63
C LEU A 285 -9.98 -20.13 2.86
N ASP A 286 -11.20 -20.47 2.44
CA ASP A 286 -12.34 -19.56 2.25
C ASP A 286 -13.49 -20.06 3.16
N ASP A 287 -14.62 -19.34 3.19
CA ASP A 287 -15.87 -19.60 3.94
C ASP A 287 -15.84 -19.41 5.48
N ALA A 288 -16.38 -18.26 5.94
CA ALA A 288 -17.40 -18.18 7.02
C ALA A 288 -17.77 -16.72 7.42
N ALA A 289 -18.17 -15.85 6.47
CA ALA A 289 -18.74 -14.52 6.81
C ALA A 289 -19.63 -13.94 5.70
N SER A 290 -20.65 -14.68 5.25
CA SER A 290 -21.72 -14.09 4.44
C SER A 290 -22.66 -13.31 5.37
N GLY A 291 -22.37 -12.02 5.57
CA GLY A 291 -23.27 -11.07 6.21
C GLY A 291 -23.75 -10.07 5.17
N ASP A 292 -25.06 -10.06 4.89
CA ASP A 292 -25.65 -9.26 3.83
C ASP A 292 -25.57 -7.76 4.14
N LEU A 293 -24.77 -7.03 3.34
CA LEU A 293 -24.70 -5.58 3.36
C LEU A 293 -25.69 -4.99 2.33
N GLU A 294 -26.98 -5.14 2.62
CA GLU A 294 -28.04 -4.33 2.01
C GLU A 294 -27.91 -2.88 2.49
N TYR A 295 -27.14 -2.09 1.75
CA TYR A 295 -27.11 -0.63 1.90
C TYR A 295 -28.40 -0.01 1.37
N MET A 296 -29.15 0.65 2.25
CA MET A 296 -30.01 1.79 1.87
C MET A 296 -29.15 3.00 1.43
#